data_AF-A0A2U2N9G7-F1
#
_entry.id   AF-A0A2U2N9G7-F1
#
_cell.length_a   1.000
_cell.length_b   1.000
_cell.length_c   1.000
_cell.angle_alpha   90.00
_cell.angle_beta   90.00
_cell.angle_gamma   90.00
#
_symmetry.space_group_name_H-M   'P 1'
#
loop_
_entity.id
_entity.type
_entity.pdbx_description
1 polymer ?
#
loop_
_entity_poly.entity_id
_entity_poly.type
_entity_poly.pdbx_seq_one_letter_code
_entity_poly.pdbx_strand_id
1 'polypeptide(L)' 'MDTFEIISHEDNTTRKVIGYETLEKALLDMFEPDSYQGENDETGETYTTRDIVHKLVLKLADGQETDDLEAALDLEIKRL' A
#
# COMPACT_ATOMS: atom_id res chain seq x y z
N MET A 1 7.19 18.47 -0.11
CA MET A 1 7.57 17.06 0.15
C MET A 1 6.47 16.51 1.03
N ASP A 2 5.77 15.48 0.57
CA ASP A 2 4.59 14.95 1.28
C ASP A 2 5.00 14.06 2.45
N THR A 3 4.24 14.14 3.54
CA THR A 3 4.39 13.27 4.71
C THR A 3 3.15 12.41 4.84
N PHE A 4 3.35 11.12 5.10
CA PHE A 4 2.28 10.14 5.25
C PHE A 4 2.36 9.46 6.61
N GLU A 5 1.20 9.18 7.18
CA GLU A 5 1.01 8.33 8.34
C GLU A 5 0.37 7.02 7.87
N ILE A 6 1.09 5.92 8.04
CA ILE A 6 0.67 4.56 7.69
C ILE A 6 0.16 3.91 8.97
N ILE A 7 -1.07 3.41 8.96
CA ILE A 7 -1.70 2.72 10.07
C ILE A 7 -2.01 1.30 9.59
N SER A 8 -1.32 0.30 10.12
CA SER A 8 -1.63 -1.12 9.84
C SER A 8 -2.61 -1.61 10.90
N HIS A 9 -3.75 -2.14 10.46
CA HIS A 9 -4.77 -2.71 11.34
C HIS A 9 -4.39 -4.14 11.77
N GLU A 10 -3.70 -4.87 10.90
CA GLU A 10 -3.16 -6.21 11.18
C GLU A 10 -2.23 -6.19 12.41
N ASP A 11 -1.23 -5.32 12.42
CA ASP A 11 -0.23 -5.24 13.48
C ASP A 11 -0.53 -4.19 14.55
N ASN A 12 -1.59 -3.39 14.38
CA ASN A 12 -1.89 -2.21 15.20
C ASN A 12 -0.68 -1.26 15.35
N THR A 13 0.05 -1.03 14.24
CA THR A 13 1.21 -0.13 14.23
C THR A 13 0.94 1.14 13.43
N THR A 14 1.52 2.25 13.87
CA THR A 14 1.47 3.54 13.16
C THR A 14 2.88 4.04 12.88
N ARG A 15 3.15 4.42 11.63
CA ARG A 15 4.49 4.84 11.17
C ARG A 15 4.37 6.10 10.33
N LYS A 16 5.36 6.99 10.43
CA LYS A 16 5.43 8.21 9.62
C LYS A 16 6.56 8.12 8.61
N VAL A 17 6.25 8.45 7.36
CA VAL A 17 7.21 8.41 6.24
C VAL A 17 7.13 9.70 5.43
N ILE A 18 8.25 10.08 4.81
CA ILE A 18 8.36 11.30 4.02
C ILE A 18 8.68 10.91 2.58
N GLY A 19 7.82 11.35 1.65
CA GLY A 19 7.91 11.08 0.23
C GLY A 19 7.42 9.68 -0.18
N TYR A 20 7.03 9.57 -1.45
CA TYR A 20 6.46 8.37 -2.06
C TYR A 20 7.44 7.18 -2.12
N GLU A 21 8.73 7.43 -2.37
CA GLU A 21 9.74 6.35 -2.41
C GLU A 21 9.92 5.67 -1.04
N THR A 22 9.92 6.47 0.04
CA THR A 22 10.01 5.94 1.40
C THR A 22 8.73 5.22 1.80
N LEU A 23 7.57 5.71 1.35
CA LEU A 23 6.27 5.07 1.56
C LEU A 23 6.23 3.68 0.92
N GLU A 24 6.61 3.56 -0.35
CA GLU A 24 6.66 2.28 -1.07
C GLU A 24 7.53 1.27 -0.33
N LYS A 25 8.75 1.66 0.05
CA LYS A 25 9.67 0.81 0.81
C LYS A 25 9.09 0.41 2.16
N ALA A 26 8.52 1.36 2.91
CA ALA A 26 7.95 1.08 4.22
C ALA A 26 6.79 0.09 4.14
N LEU A 27 5.96 0.19 3.11
CA LEU A 27 4.88 -0.76 2.86
C LEU A 27 5.41 -2.15 2.48
N LEU A 28 6.42 -2.24 1.61
CA LEU A 28 7.05 -3.53 1.27
C LEU A 28 7.83 -4.17 2.43
N ASP A 29 8.33 -3.37 3.38
CA ASP A 29 8.92 -3.86 4.64
C ASP A 29 7.84 -4.31 5.64
N MET A 30 6.64 -3.73 5.57
CA MET A 30 5.51 -4.08 6.44
C MET A 30 4.79 -5.33 5.96
N PHE A 31 4.61 -5.46 4.66
CA PHE A 31 3.90 -6.56 4.04
C PHE A 31 4.87 -7.42 3.27
N GLU A 32 4.87 -8.72 3.54
CA GLU A 32 5.69 -9.65 2.77
C GLU A 32 5.35 -9.53 1.28
N PRO A 33 6.33 -9.24 0.40
CA PRO A 33 6.08 -8.92 -1.01
C PRO A 33 5.40 -10.06 -1.79
N ASP A 34 5.48 -11.28 -1.26
CA ASP A 34 4.92 -12.52 -1.82
C ASP A 34 3.78 -13.11 -0.98
N SER A 35 3.31 -12.46 0.09
CA SER A 35 2.27 -13.04 0.97
C SER A 35 0.86 -12.91 0.42
N TYR A 36 0.55 -11.82 -0.29
CA TYR A 36 -0.75 -11.64 -0.91
C TYR A 36 -0.73 -12.19 -2.33
N GLN A 37 -1.46 -13.28 -2.54
CA GLN A 37 -1.86 -13.80 -3.85
C GLN A 37 -3.35 -13.51 -4.02
N GLY A 38 -3.68 -12.32 -4.51
CA GLY A 38 -5.06 -11.92 -4.75
C GLY A 38 -5.77 -12.86 -5.74
N GLU A 39 -7.11 -12.87 -5.71
CA GLU A 39 -7.92 -13.59 -6.69
C GLU A 39 -7.51 -13.20 -8.11
N ASN A 40 -7.43 -14.20 -8.97
CA ASN A 40 -7.09 -14.03 -10.38
C ASN A 40 -8.15 -13.16 -11.05
N ASP A 41 -7.74 -12.02 -11.61
CA ASP A 41 -8.60 -11.31 -12.56
C ASP A 41 -8.82 -12.21 -13.81
N GLU A 42 -9.73 -11.81 -14.69
CA GLU A 42 -10.18 -12.58 -15.86
C GLU A 42 -9.03 -12.89 -16.86
N THR A 43 -7.88 -12.24 -16.66
CA THR A 43 -6.63 -12.41 -17.41
C THR A 43 -5.67 -13.44 -16.80
N GLY A 44 -5.89 -13.90 -15.57
CA GLY A 44 -4.97 -14.80 -14.85
C GLY A 44 -3.75 -14.10 -14.24
N GLU A 45 -3.76 -12.77 -14.13
CA GLU A 45 -2.73 -12.03 -13.40
C GLU A 45 -3.01 -12.07 -11.90
N THR A 46 -2.19 -12.81 -11.16
CA THR A 46 -2.11 -12.70 -9.70
C THR A 46 -1.43 -11.38 -9.34
N TYR A 47 -2.16 -10.49 -8.68
CA TYR A 47 -1.55 -9.30 -8.08
C TYR A 47 -0.78 -9.71 -6.82
N THR A 48 0.52 -9.41 -6.82
CA THR A 48 1.36 -9.57 -5.63
C THR A 48 1.16 -8.39 -4.69
N THR A 49 1.51 -8.55 -3.41
CA THR A 49 1.61 -7.43 -2.44
C THR A 49 2.40 -6.26 -3.04
N ARG A 50 3.48 -6.56 -3.77
CA ARG A 50 4.31 -5.55 -4.42
C ARG A 50 3.56 -4.75 -5.48
N ASP A 51 2.74 -5.40 -6.30
CA ASP A 51 1.93 -4.72 -7.30
C ASP A 51 0.88 -3.80 -6.64
N ILE A 52 0.26 -4.26 -5.56
CA ILE A 52 -0.73 -3.47 -4.80
C ILE A 52 -0.07 -2.24 -4.20
N VAL A 53 1.07 -2.41 -3.52
CA VAL A 53 1.84 -1.30 -2.94
C VAL A 53 2.28 -0.32 -4.02
N HIS A 54 2.78 -0.80 -5.15
CA HIS A 54 3.20 0.07 -6.24
C HIS A 54 2.02 0.89 -6.81
N LYS A 55 0.89 0.23 -7.09
CA LYS A 55 -0.34 0.89 -7.53
C LYS A 55 -0.87 1.90 -6.51
N LEU A 56 -0.81 1.56 -5.22
CA LEU A 56 -1.24 2.43 -4.13
C LEU A 56 -0.44 3.73 -4.12
N VAL A 57 0.88 3.64 -4.20
CA VAL A 57 1.76 4.82 -4.22
C VAL A 57 1.54 5.66 -5.48
N LEU A 58 1.34 5.03 -6.65
CA LEU A 58 1.01 5.75 -7.88
C LEU A 58 -0.33 6.48 -7.79
N LYS A 59 -1.38 5.83 -7.30
CA LYS A 59 -2.70 6.44 -7.10
C LYS A 59 -2.62 7.61 -6.10
N LEU A 60 -1.91 7.46 -4.98
CA LEU A 60 -1.69 8.54 -4.01
C LEU A 60 -0.95 9.73 -4.63
N ALA A 61 0.06 9.48 -5.48
CA ALA A 61 0.80 10.52 -6.16
C ALA A 61 -0.05 11.28 -7.20
N ASP A 62 -0.98 10.59 -7.84
CA ASP A 62 -1.95 11.17 -8.79
C ASP A 62 -3.16 11.82 -8.08
N GLY A 63 -3.29 11.63 -6.76
CA GLY A 63 -4.42 12.10 -5.96
C GLY A 63 -5.72 11.32 -6.19
N GLN A 64 -5.59 10.07 -6.63
CA GLN A 64 -6.71 9.15 -6.84
C GLN A 64 -7.12 8.44 -5.55
N GLU A 65 -8.33 7.89 -5.56
CA GLU A 65 -8.90 7.10 -4.46
C GLU A 65 -8.18 5.75 -4.31
N THR A 66 -7.83 5.41 -3.08
CA THR A 66 -7.01 4.24 -2.72
C THR A 66 -7.65 3.28 -1.74
N ASP A 67 -8.90 3.51 -1.34
CA ASP A 67 -9.60 2.71 -0.33
C ASP A 67 -9.62 1.21 -0.68
N ASP A 68 -9.72 0.86 -1.96
CA ASP A 68 -9.70 -0.53 -2.44
C ASP A 68 -8.36 -1.23 -2.17
N LEU A 69 -7.25 -0.52 -2.39
CA LEU A 69 -5.89 -1.04 -2.22
C LEU A 69 -5.47 -1.04 -0.75
N GLU A 70 -5.91 -0.04 0.01
CA GLU A 70 -5.70 0.07 1.46
C GLU A 70 -6.44 -1.06 2.19
N ALA A 71 -7.68 -1.35 1.82
CA ALA A 71 -8.44 -2.48 2.36
C ALA A 71 -7.80 -3.84 2.00
N ALA A 72 -7.22 -3.98 0.80
CA ALA A 72 -6.53 -5.22 0.41
C ALA A 72 -5.29 -5.52 1.27
N LEU A 73 -4.65 -4.48 1.82
CA LEU A 73 -3.50 -4.59 2.71
C LEU A 73 -3.86 -4.36 4.18
N ASP A 74 -5.16 -4.33 4.52
CA ASP A 74 -5.67 -4.05 5.87
C ASP A 74 -4.97 -2.85 6.56
N LEU A 75 -4.87 -1.73 5.83
CA LEU A 75 -4.18 -0.53 6.28
C LEU A 75 -4.97 0.74 5.99
N GLU A 76 -4.50 1.86 6.55
CA GLU A 76 -4.99 3.22 6.27
C GLU A 76 -3.79 4.16 6.07
N ILE A 77 -3.81 5.00 5.03
CA ILE A 77 -2.79 6.03 4.76
C ILE A 77 -3.39 7.43 4.87
N LYS A 78 -2.83 8.25 5.76
CA LYS A 78 -3.21 9.66 5.94
C LYS A 78 -2.09 10.60 5.50
N ARG A 79 -2.42 11.58 4.65
CA ARG A 79 -1.52 12.69 4.29
C ARG A 79 -1.53 13.76 5.39
N LEU A 80 -0.35 14.23 5.80
CA LEU A 80 -0.15 15.23 6.87
C LEU A 80 0.26 16.61 6.33
#